data_AF-A0A2U1ZYQ7-F1
#
_entry.id   AF-A0A2U1ZYQ7-F1
#
_cell.length_a   1.000
_cell.length_b   1.000
_cell.length_c   1.000
_cell.angle_alpha   90.00
_cell.angle_beta   90.00
_cell.angle_gamma   90.00
#
_symmetry.space_group_name_H-M   'P 1'
#
loop_
_entity.id
_entity.type
_entity.pdbx_description
1 polymer ?
#
loop_
_entity_poly.entity_id
_entity_poly.type
_entity_poly.pdbx_seq_one_letter_code
_entity_poly.pdbx_strand_id
1 'polypeptide(L)'
;MRTRGASTAVLGLALVSVVVGPSAQGLENGYYSVPYSPTLYRHDHHGDGTESTVAAEFAQWQADGSPDPRPAPVDYVRYPWSSEIHAVHFFAPGRDTWLWQNLTYDQWSSIGRPSPRAAGWIQGSTFWTYSSSSEIFVQSSDAETPHKLTFAEWIEAGSPAPEAWGRAFYKYAWAPSIGYMLEPVYGFGRTITFDEWASFGRPTPREVVGIRGERVWRYAGSSQIYFDSSITGPGYPLTLAQWTTLGRPAPEVV
;
A
#
# COMPACT_ATOMS: atom_id res chain seq x y z
N MET A 1 -5.63 -59.97 27.98
CA MET A 1 -5.61 -58.89 28.99
C MET A 1 -4.50 -57.90 28.64
N ARG A 2 -4.77 -56.91 27.79
CA ARG A 2 -3.95 -55.70 27.58
C ARG A 2 -4.90 -54.58 27.14
N THR A 3 -4.92 -53.52 27.93
CA THR A 3 -5.84 -52.38 27.93
C THR A 3 -5.52 -51.39 26.81
N ARG A 4 -6.55 -50.91 26.10
CA ARG A 4 -6.46 -49.75 25.19
C ARG A 4 -6.71 -48.48 26.02
N GLY A 5 -5.73 -47.59 26.09
CA GLY A 5 -5.90 -46.23 26.60
C GLY A 5 -6.43 -45.34 25.48
N ALA A 6 -7.57 -44.69 25.70
CA ALA A 6 -8.11 -43.65 24.83
C ALA A 6 -7.69 -42.28 25.38
N SER A 7 -6.93 -41.52 24.58
CA SER A 7 -6.60 -40.12 24.85
C SER A 7 -7.70 -39.23 24.29
N THR A 8 -8.44 -38.56 25.16
CA THR A 8 -9.44 -37.56 24.79
C THR A 8 -8.74 -36.23 24.55
N ALA A 9 -8.75 -35.73 23.31
CA ALA A 9 -8.31 -34.39 22.98
C ALA A 9 -9.49 -33.41 23.17
N VAL A 10 -9.33 -32.44 24.08
CA VAL A 10 -10.28 -31.33 24.26
C VAL A 10 -9.88 -30.22 23.28
N LEU A 11 -10.70 -30.01 22.24
CA LEU A 11 -10.62 -28.81 21.40
C LEU A 11 -11.17 -27.62 22.21
N GLY A 12 -10.32 -26.65 22.50
CA GLY A 12 -10.73 -25.33 23.00
C GLY A 12 -11.30 -24.49 21.85
N LEU A 13 -12.59 -24.13 21.93
CA LEU A 13 -13.17 -23.09 21.08
C LEU A 13 -12.63 -21.73 21.52
N ALA A 14 -11.90 -21.06 20.64
CA ALA A 14 -11.58 -19.64 20.79
C ALA A 14 -12.83 -18.81 20.39
N LEU A 15 -13.42 -18.11 21.36
CA LEU A 15 -14.43 -17.10 21.12
C LEU A 15 -13.76 -15.87 20.52
N VAL A 16 -14.02 -15.60 19.24
CA VAL A 16 -13.68 -14.31 18.62
C VAL A 16 -14.75 -13.31 19.05
N SER A 17 -14.42 -12.44 20.00
CA SER A 17 -15.26 -11.29 20.35
C SER A 17 -15.19 -10.27 19.23
N VAL A 18 -16.25 -10.15 18.43
CA VAL A 18 -16.40 -9.05 17.48
C VAL A 18 -16.72 -7.79 18.28
N VAL A 19 -15.74 -6.90 18.43
CA VAL A 19 -15.99 -5.55 18.92
C VAL A 19 -16.75 -4.82 17.82
N VAL A 20 -18.06 -4.67 18.00
CA VAL A 20 -18.90 -3.87 17.12
C VAL A 20 -18.49 -2.41 17.35
N GLY A 21 -17.90 -1.79 16.33
CA GLY A 21 -17.61 -0.35 16.34
C GLY A 21 -18.91 0.46 16.53
N PRO A 22 -18.83 1.74 16.93
CA PRO A 22 -20.01 2.58 17.04
C PRO A 22 -20.82 2.52 15.73
N SER A 23 -22.13 2.35 15.86
CA SER A 23 -23.04 2.34 14.72
C SER A 23 -22.94 3.67 13.97
N ALA A 24 -22.69 3.60 12.65
CA ALA A 24 -22.64 4.73 11.73
C ALA A 24 -24.04 5.33 11.48
N GLN A 25 -24.71 5.81 12.53
CA GLN A 25 -25.88 6.65 12.38
C GLN A 25 -25.40 8.05 11.99
N GLY A 26 -26.05 8.66 10.99
CA GLY A 26 -25.75 10.03 10.59
C GLY A 26 -25.94 10.99 11.76
N LEU A 27 -24.98 11.90 11.91
CA LEU A 27 -25.04 12.95 12.91
C LEU A 27 -26.10 13.97 12.53
N GLU A 28 -26.72 14.64 13.51
CA GLU A 28 -27.69 15.70 13.23
C GLU A 28 -27.02 16.99 12.73
N ASN A 29 -27.80 17.89 12.12
CA ASN A 29 -27.35 19.25 11.79
C ASN A 29 -26.73 19.95 13.00
N GLY A 30 -25.59 20.60 12.81
CA GLY A 30 -25.01 21.48 13.82
C GLY A 30 -23.48 21.52 13.82
N TYR A 31 -22.94 21.99 14.95
CA TYR A 31 -21.51 22.19 15.14
C TYR A 31 -20.91 21.10 16.01
N TYR A 32 -19.74 20.63 15.60
CA TYR A 32 -19.02 19.54 16.22
C TYR A 32 -17.57 19.90 16.52
N SER A 33 -17.08 19.46 17.67
CA SER A 33 -15.68 19.57 18.06
C SER A 33 -14.96 18.22 17.88
N VAL A 34 -13.66 18.30 17.60
CA VAL A 34 -12.76 17.14 17.60
C VAL A 34 -11.77 17.27 18.77
N PRO A 35 -11.35 16.17 19.40
CA PRO A 35 -10.63 16.25 20.67
C PRO A 35 -9.18 16.76 20.55
N TYR A 36 -8.58 16.71 19.36
CA TYR A 36 -7.17 17.01 19.10
C TYR A 36 -6.92 18.35 18.38
N SER A 37 -7.96 19.15 18.12
CA SER A 37 -7.86 20.41 17.39
C SER A 37 -8.91 21.42 17.87
N PRO A 38 -8.62 22.72 17.91
CA PRO A 38 -9.63 23.75 18.17
C PRO A 38 -10.61 23.95 17.00
N THR A 39 -10.37 23.34 15.84
CA THR A 39 -11.25 23.45 14.68
C THR A 39 -12.62 22.85 14.99
N LEU A 40 -13.66 23.66 14.80
CA LEU A 40 -15.04 23.18 14.77
C LEU A 40 -15.41 22.73 13.36
N TYR A 41 -16.31 21.76 13.27
CA TYR A 41 -16.87 21.28 12.01
C TYR A 41 -18.38 21.53 12.01
N ARG A 42 -18.90 22.01 10.88
CA ARG A 42 -20.34 22.13 10.64
C ARG A 42 -20.76 20.92 9.81
N HIS A 43 -21.81 20.24 10.27
CA HIS A 43 -22.46 19.15 9.55
C HIS A 43 -23.88 19.55 9.19
N ASP A 44 -24.24 19.38 7.92
CA ASP A 44 -25.51 19.80 7.35
C ASP A 44 -26.13 18.67 6.51
N HIS A 45 -27.45 18.50 6.67
CA HIS A 45 -28.36 17.68 5.87
C HIS A 45 -29.09 18.59 4.89
N HIS A 46 -28.99 18.29 3.61
CA HIS A 46 -29.63 19.04 2.53
C HIS A 46 -30.97 18.43 2.13
N GLY A 47 -31.87 19.24 1.58
CA GLY A 47 -33.22 18.81 1.20
C GLY A 47 -33.26 17.76 0.06
N ASP A 48 -32.15 17.57 -0.64
CA ASP A 48 -31.97 16.54 -1.68
C ASP A 48 -31.44 15.20 -1.11
N GLY A 49 -31.27 15.10 0.20
CA GLY A 49 -30.75 13.93 0.89
C GLY A 49 -29.21 13.83 0.87
N THR A 50 -28.51 14.85 0.36
CA THR A 50 -27.06 14.94 0.51
C THR A 50 -26.68 15.46 1.88
N GLU A 51 -25.48 15.09 2.34
CA GLU A 51 -24.92 15.50 3.61
C GLU A 51 -23.56 16.14 3.37
N SER A 52 -23.22 17.18 4.13
CA SER A 52 -21.91 17.84 4.02
C SER A 52 -21.28 18.09 5.37
N THR A 53 -19.98 17.86 5.47
CA THR A 53 -19.17 18.21 6.65
C THR A 53 -18.03 19.10 6.22
N VAL A 54 -17.95 20.29 6.80
CA VAL A 54 -16.91 21.28 6.49
C VAL A 54 -16.34 21.89 7.75
N ALA A 55 -15.10 22.39 7.70
CA ALA A 55 -14.56 23.20 8.79
C ALA A 55 -15.43 24.45 8.97
N ALA A 56 -15.86 24.71 10.19
CA ALA A 56 -16.68 25.86 10.52
C ALA A 56 -15.84 27.13 10.57
N GLU A 57 -16.29 28.15 9.86
CA GLU A 57 -15.72 29.50 10.00
C GLU A 57 -16.24 30.16 11.27
N PHE A 58 -15.36 30.85 11.99
CA PHE A 58 -15.71 31.49 13.26
C PHE A 58 -16.85 32.51 13.11
N ALA A 59 -16.83 33.32 12.05
CA ALA A 59 -17.86 34.31 11.78
C ALA A 59 -19.24 33.66 11.54
N GLN A 60 -19.27 32.52 10.86
CA GLN A 60 -20.50 31.76 10.62
C GLN A 60 -21.04 31.16 11.91
N TRP A 61 -20.18 30.51 12.70
CA TRP A 61 -20.57 29.97 14.01
C TRP A 61 -21.11 31.05 14.94
N GLN A 62 -20.50 32.24 14.95
CA GLN A 62 -21.00 33.38 15.72
C GLN A 62 -22.35 33.89 15.20
N ALA A 63 -22.52 34.01 13.89
CA ALA A 63 -23.78 34.45 13.27
C ALA A 63 -24.94 33.50 13.60
N ASP A 64 -24.66 32.20 13.74
CA ASP A 64 -25.63 31.17 14.12
C ASP A 64 -25.94 31.16 15.63
N GLY A 65 -25.47 32.16 16.39
CA GLY A 65 -25.73 32.31 17.81
C GLY A 65 -24.72 31.60 18.71
N SER A 66 -23.56 31.23 18.17
CA SER A 66 -22.49 30.53 18.92
C SER A 66 -22.98 29.25 19.64
N PRO A 67 -23.68 28.34 18.95
CA PRO A 67 -24.19 27.13 19.59
C PRO A 67 -23.04 26.30 20.17
N ASP A 68 -23.27 25.71 21.35
CA ASP A 68 -22.29 24.84 22.00
C ASP A 68 -21.95 23.63 21.10
N PRO A 69 -20.68 23.44 20.71
CA PRO A 69 -20.31 22.33 19.83
C PRO A 69 -20.45 20.98 20.52
N ARG A 70 -21.02 20.00 19.81
CA ARG A 70 -21.12 18.61 20.28
C ARG A 70 -19.83 17.84 19.98
N PRO A 71 -19.38 16.91 20.82
CA PRO A 71 -18.22 16.09 20.49
C PRO A 71 -18.56 15.17 19.30
N ALA A 72 -17.71 15.17 18.26
CA ALA A 72 -17.84 14.23 17.16
C ALA A 72 -17.42 12.81 17.60
N PRO A 73 -18.17 11.74 17.24
CA PRO A 73 -17.71 10.37 17.42
C PRO A 73 -16.36 10.15 16.74
N VAL A 74 -15.49 9.38 17.37
CA VAL A 74 -14.13 9.13 16.88
C VAL A 74 -13.75 7.66 17.07
N ASP A 75 -13.14 7.07 16.05
CA ASP A 75 -12.34 5.84 16.18
C ASP A 75 -10.88 6.20 15.91
N TYR A 76 -9.97 5.60 16.66
CA TYR A 76 -8.53 5.78 16.47
C TYR A 76 -7.99 4.51 15.84
N VAL A 77 -7.39 4.64 14.67
CA VAL A 77 -6.95 3.51 13.89
C VAL A 77 -5.51 3.65 13.44
N ARG A 78 -4.87 2.51 13.19
CA ARG A 78 -3.54 2.45 12.59
C ARG A 78 -3.40 1.20 11.75
N TYR A 79 -2.46 1.20 10.82
CA TYR A 79 -2.03 -0.04 10.19
C TYR A 79 -1.22 -0.90 11.18
N PRO A 80 -1.34 -2.24 11.14
CA PRO A 80 -0.52 -3.14 11.95
C PRO A 80 0.99 -2.92 11.79
N TRP A 81 1.42 -2.53 10.59
CA TRP A 81 2.80 -2.27 10.21
C TRP A 81 3.25 -0.81 10.34
N SER A 82 2.36 0.11 10.73
CA SER A 82 2.69 1.53 10.89
C SER A 82 2.57 1.99 12.35
N SER A 83 3.38 2.98 12.71
CA SER A 83 3.26 3.72 13.97
C SER A 83 2.35 4.94 13.86
N GLU A 84 1.92 5.31 12.65
CA GLU A 84 1.04 6.43 12.42
C GLU A 84 -0.37 6.13 12.94
N ILE A 85 -0.96 7.13 13.59
CA ILE A 85 -2.28 7.02 14.20
C ILE A 85 -3.20 7.99 13.49
N HIS A 86 -4.34 7.49 13.06
CA HIS A 86 -5.38 8.29 12.44
C HIS A 86 -6.59 8.37 13.36
N ALA A 87 -7.17 9.56 13.48
CA ALA A 87 -8.52 9.73 13.95
C ALA A 87 -9.48 9.69 12.76
N VAL A 88 -10.55 8.92 12.88
CA VAL A 88 -11.67 8.94 11.94
C VAL A 88 -12.94 9.35 12.65
N HIS A 89 -13.61 10.37 12.12
CA HIS A 89 -14.92 10.80 12.60
C HIS A 89 -16.01 10.42 11.60
N PHE A 90 -17.02 9.72 12.10
CA PHE A 90 -18.16 9.23 11.32
C PHE A 90 -19.29 10.24 11.41
N PHE A 91 -19.25 11.26 10.55
CA PHE A 91 -20.34 12.23 10.47
C PHE A 91 -21.60 11.62 9.83
N ALA A 92 -21.41 10.66 8.92
CA ALA A 92 -22.49 10.03 8.19
C ALA A 92 -22.12 8.62 7.69
N PRO A 93 -23.09 7.83 7.18
CA PRO A 93 -22.84 6.47 6.72
C PRO A 93 -21.86 6.40 5.53
N GLY A 94 -21.87 7.41 4.66
CA GLY A 94 -20.98 7.51 3.50
C GLY A 94 -19.53 7.82 3.90
N ARG A 95 -18.55 7.17 3.27
CA ARG A 95 -17.12 7.38 3.59
C ARG A 95 -16.59 8.75 3.14
N ASP A 96 -17.28 9.37 2.20
CA ASP A 96 -17.02 10.69 1.64
C ASP A 96 -17.28 11.83 2.64
N THR A 97 -18.11 11.59 3.66
CA THR A 97 -18.38 12.53 4.74
C THR A 97 -17.54 12.27 6.00
N TRP A 98 -16.73 11.20 6.00
CA TRP A 98 -15.83 10.90 7.10
C TRP A 98 -14.66 11.87 7.11
N LEU A 99 -14.32 12.36 8.30
CA LEU A 99 -13.13 13.17 8.49
C LEU A 99 -11.99 12.27 8.97
N TRP A 100 -10.93 12.18 8.17
CA TRP A 100 -9.71 11.47 8.50
C TRP A 100 -8.59 12.45 8.81
N GLN A 101 -7.91 12.24 9.93
CA GLN A 101 -6.76 13.04 10.34
C GLN A 101 -5.62 12.15 10.80
N ASN A 102 -4.44 12.27 10.17
CA ASN A 102 -3.20 11.75 10.74
C ASN A 102 -2.82 12.60 11.96
N LEU A 103 -2.65 11.96 13.12
CA LEU A 103 -2.33 12.63 14.38
C LEU A 103 -0.82 12.71 14.58
N THR A 104 -0.34 13.91 14.89
CA THR A 104 1.01 14.06 15.45
C THR A 104 1.08 13.44 16.84
N TYR A 105 2.30 13.14 17.30
CA TYR A 105 2.51 12.64 18.66
C TYR A 105 1.96 13.58 19.75
N ASP A 106 2.08 14.89 19.55
CA ASP A 106 1.59 15.90 20.49
C ASP A 106 0.06 15.94 20.50
N GLN A 107 -0.58 15.87 19.33
CA GLN A 107 -2.04 15.76 19.23
C GLN A 107 -2.54 14.50 19.93
N TRP A 108 -1.97 13.33 19.63
CA TRP A 108 -2.33 12.07 20.27
C TRP A 108 -2.05 12.07 21.78
N SER A 109 -0.97 12.71 22.23
CA SER A 109 -0.65 12.85 23.65
C SER A 109 -1.61 13.77 24.38
N SER A 110 -2.04 14.88 23.76
CA SER A 110 -2.96 15.85 24.37
C SER A 110 -4.32 15.26 24.70
N ILE A 111 -4.75 14.23 23.96
CA ILE A 111 -6.01 13.52 24.15
C ILE A 111 -5.87 12.25 25.02
N GLY A 112 -4.75 12.08 25.71
CA GLY A 112 -4.54 10.97 26.65
C GLY A 112 -4.11 9.64 26.00
N ARG A 113 -3.61 9.66 24.77
CA ARG A 113 -3.06 8.49 24.05
C ARG A 113 -4.01 7.29 23.97
N PRO A 114 -5.23 7.47 23.41
CA PRO A 114 -6.15 6.37 23.20
C PRO A 114 -5.49 5.26 22.38
N SER A 115 -5.71 4.00 22.78
CA SER A 115 -5.17 2.82 22.09
C SER A 115 -5.80 2.69 20.70
N PRO A 116 -5.03 2.79 19.61
CA PRO A 116 -5.58 2.67 18.27
C PRO A 116 -5.87 1.21 17.91
N ARG A 117 -6.99 0.98 17.22
CA ARG A 117 -7.35 -0.30 16.64
C ARG A 117 -6.57 -0.55 15.35
N ALA A 118 -6.22 -1.81 15.09
CA ALA A 118 -5.72 -2.21 13.78
C ALA A 118 -6.81 -1.99 12.71
N ALA A 119 -6.50 -1.21 11.68
CA ALA A 119 -7.34 -1.03 10.51
C ALA A 119 -6.71 -1.67 9.30
N GLY A 120 -7.57 -2.25 8.48
CA GLY A 120 -7.18 -2.84 7.21
C GLY A 120 -7.19 -1.91 6.02
N TRP A 121 -7.85 -0.77 6.19
CA TRP A 121 -7.91 0.28 5.21
C TRP A 121 -8.09 1.61 5.94
N ILE A 122 -7.34 2.59 5.48
CA ILE A 122 -7.38 4.00 5.88
C ILE A 122 -7.58 4.80 4.60
N GLN A 123 -8.30 5.93 4.67
CA GLN A 123 -8.60 6.74 3.49
C GLN A 123 -7.34 7.06 2.68
N GLY A 124 -7.47 7.00 1.34
CA GLY A 124 -6.36 7.24 0.42
C GLY A 124 -5.46 6.03 0.19
N SER A 125 -5.77 4.86 0.77
CA SER A 125 -4.93 3.69 0.59
C SER A 125 -5.25 2.92 -0.70
N THR A 126 -4.21 2.62 -1.47
CA THR A 126 -4.29 1.87 -2.73
C THR A 126 -3.53 0.56 -2.60
N PHE A 127 -4.13 -0.53 -3.07
CA PHE A 127 -3.55 -1.88 -3.04
C PHE A 127 -3.29 -2.37 -4.45
N TRP A 128 -2.12 -2.92 -4.73
CA TRP A 128 -1.80 -3.45 -6.06
C TRP A 128 -0.84 -4.65 -6.01
N THR A 129 -0.71 -5.30 -7.17
CA THR A 129 0.35 -6.26 -7.47
C THR A 129 1.16 -5.79 -8.66
N TYR A 130 2.43 -6.17 -8.74
CA TYR A 130 3.24 -5.97 -9.95
C TYR A 130 3.04 -7.16 -10.90
N SER A 131 3.10 -6.94 -12.21
CA SER A 131 2.95 -8.01 -13.21
C SER A 131 4.01 -9.12 -13.11
N SER A 132 5.12 -8.90 -12.39
CA SER A 132 6.16 -9.91 -12.13
C SER A 132 5.94 -10.76 -10.88
N SER A 133 5.02 -10.39 -9.98
CA SER A 133 4.90 -11.00 -8.64
C SER A 133 3.46 -11.03 -8.14
N SER A 134 3.10 -12.07 -7.38
CA SER A 134 1.82 -12.13 -6.67
C SER A 134 1.85 -11.43 -5.30
N GLU A 135 2.97 -10.78 -4.94
CA GLU A 135 3.09 -9.98 -3.74
C GLU A 135 2.16 -8.76 -3.81
N ILE A 136 1.49 -8.46 -2.69
CA ILE A 136 0.55 -7.35 -2.57
C ILE A 136 1.28 -6.19 -1.90
N PHE A 137 1.10 -5.00 -2.46
CA PHE A 137 1.65 -3.75 -1.95
C PHE A 137 0.53 -2.80 -1.60
N VAL A 138 0.76 -1.96 -0.61
CA VAL A 138 -0.13 -0.87 -0.24
C VAL A 138 0.64 0.44 -0.16
N GLN A 139 0.05 1.48 -0.74
CA GLN A 139 0.47 2.87 -0.58
C GLN A 139 -0.57 3.52 0.32
N SER A 140 -0.16 3.98 1.50
CA SER A 140 -0.94 4.96 2.27
C SER A 140 -0.58 6.37 1.82
N SER A 141 -1.44 7.35 2.10
CA SER A 141 -1.19 8.76 1.79
C SER A 141 0.09 9.30 2.43
N ASP A 142 0.51 8.69 3.53
CA ASP A 142 1.54 9.23 4.42
C ASP A 142 2.88 8.48 4.27
N ALA A 143 2.89 7.33 3.58
CA ALA A 143 4.12 6.56 3.36
C ALA A 143 4.87 7.05 2.11
N GLU A 144 6.19 7.17 2.19
CA GLU A 144 7.02 7.47 1.01
C GLU A 144 7.25 6.24 0.12
N THR A 145 7.33 5.06 0.74
CA THR A 145 7.58 3.79 0.06
C THR A 145 6.39 2.84 0.27
N PRO A 146 5.96 2.11 -0.77
CA PRO A 146 4.95 1.07 -0.63
C PRO A 146 5.31 0.03 0.42
N HIS A 147 4.36 -0.32 1.28
CA HIS A 147 4.51 -1.45 2.19
C HIS A 147 4.16 -2.74 1.48
N LYS A 148 5.08 -3.72 1.52
CA LYS A 148 4.82 -5.07 1.01
C LYS A 148 4.11 -5.90 2.07
N LEU A 149 2.86 -6.25 1.80
CA LEU A 149 2.04 -7.00 2.75
C LEU A 149 2.47 -8.46 2.85
N THR A 150 2.57 -8.93 4.07
CA THR A 150 2.50 -10.35 4.37
C THR A 150 1.07 -10.87 4.20
N PHE A 151 0.90 -12.18 4.09
CA PHE A 151 -0.43 -12.79 4.02
C PHE A 151 -1.27 -12.46 5.26
N ALA A 152 -0.68 -12.47 6.45
CA ALA A 152 -1.37 -12.13 7.69
C ALA A 152 -1.87 -10.68 7.69
N GLU A 153 -1.02 -9.73 7.31
CA GLU A 153 -1.38 -8.32 7.18
C GLU A 153 -2.48 -8.09 6.14
N TRP A 154 -2.47 -8.83 5.03
CA TRP A 154 -3.53 -8.75 4.02
C TRP A 154 -4.88 -9.28 4.54
N ILE A 155 -4.89 -10.36 5.33
CA ILE A 155 -6.11 -10.88 5.98
C ILE A 155 -6.62 -9.90 7.04
N GLU A 156 -5.74 -9.38 7.90
CA GLU A 156 -6.08 -8.32 8.85
C GLU A 156 -6.57 -7.07 8.12
N ALA A 157 -6.12 -6.88 6.87
CA ALA A 157 -6.58 -5.80 6.02
C ALA A 157 -8.03 -5.95 5.52
N GLY A 158 -8.67 -7.09 5.79
CA GLY A 158 -9.97 -7.44 5.23
C GLY A 158 -9.88 -7.99 3.80
N SER A 159 -8.68 -8.45 3.40
CA SER A 159 -8.42 -9.06 2.10
C SER A 159 -8.82 -8.21 0.89
N PRO A 160 -8.40 -6.93 0.83
CA PRO A 160 -8.75 -6.06 -0.30
C PRO A 160 -8.24 -6.67 -1.61
N ALA A 161 -9.08 -6.61 -2.65
CA ALA A 161 -8.69 -7.04 -3.99
C ALA A 161 -7.67 -6.04 -4.55
N PRO A 162 -6.42 -6.46 -4.85
CA PRO A 162 -5.41 -5.56 -5.37
C PRO A 162 -5.64 -5.27 -6.85
N GLU A 163 -5.31 -4.05 -7.27
CA GLU A 163 -5.24 -3.70 -8.69
C GLU A 163 -4.01 -4.36 -9.35
N ALA A 164 -4.13 -4.78 -10.60
CA ALA A 164 -3.00 -5.29 -11.36
C ALA A 164 -2.23 -4.12 -11.98
N TRP A 165 -1.04 -3.83 -11.46
CA TRP A 165 -0.20 -2.80 -12.04
C TRP A 165 0.63 -3.38 -13.18
N GLY A 166 0.51 -2.79 -14.38
CA GLY A 166 1.19 -3.22 -15.61
C GLY A 166 2.72 -3.07 -15.61
N ARG A 167 3.34 -2.83 -14.46
CA ARG A 167 4.78 -2.71 -14.28
C ARG A 167 5.37 -4.02 -13.76
N ALA A 168 6.61 -4.33 -14.13
CA ALA A 168 7.26 -5.57 -13.71
C ALA A 168 8.73 -5.36 -13.33
N PHE A 169 9.25 -6.24 -12.49
CA PHE A 169 10.66 -6.29 -12.11
C PHE A 169 11.24 -7.62 -12.57
N TYR A 170 12.28 -7.57 -13.40
CA TYR A 170 12.94 -8.75 -13.95
C TYR A 170 14.42 -8.78 -13.61
N LYS A 171 14.96 -9.99 -13.55
CA LYS A 171 16.40 -10.22 -13.45
C LYS A 171 16.81 -11.44 -14.26
N TYR A 172 18.08 -11.51 -14.64
CA TYR A 172 18.67 -12.76 -15.08
C TYR A 172 19.28 -13.51 -13.91
N ALA A 173 19.29 -14.85 -13.97
CA ALA A 173 19.99 -15.69 -12.99
C ALA A 173 21.49 -15.35 -12.87
N TRP A 174 22.09 -14.95 -14.01
CA TRP A 174 23.53 -14.73 -14.17
C TRP A 174 23.97 -13.27 -13.98
N ALA A 175 23.03 -12.34 -13.80
CA ALA A 175 23.30 -10.91 -13.65
C ALA A 175 22.85 -10.41 -12.26
N PRO A 176 23.61 -9.51 -11.61
CA PRO A 176 23.19 -8.89 -10.37
C PRO A 176 22.13 -7.79 -10.58
N SER A 177 21.95 -7.31 -11.81
CA SER A 177 21.09 -6.18 -12.14
C SER A 177 19.60 -6.54 -12.11
N ILE A 178 18.78 -5.53 -11.81
CA ILE A 178 17.31 -5.58 -11.88
C ILE A 178 16.85 -4.63 -12.99
N GLY A 179 15.95 -5.09 -13.85
CA GLY A 179 15.23 -4.26 -14.81
C GLY A 179 13.85 -3.90 -14.29
N TYR A 180 13.51 -2.61 -14.35
CA TYR A 180 12.15 -2.12 -14.20
C TYR A 180 11.50 -2.01 -15.57
N MET A 181 10.43 -2.76 -15.77
CA MET A 181 9.70 -2.85 -17.02
C MET A 181 8.46 -1.97 -16.95
N LEU A 182 8.45 -0.93 -17.78
CA LEU A 182 7.31 -0.06 -17.97
C LEU A 182 6.24 -0.77 -18.79
N GLU A 183 6.64 -1.44 -19.87
CA GLU A 183 5.72 -2.20 -20.71
C GLU A 183 6.31 -3.60 -20.97
N PRO A 184 6.09 -4.54 -20.04
CA PRO A 184 6.75 -5.85 -20.08
C PRO A 184 6.48 -6.62 -21.38
N VAL A 185 5.29 -6.47 -21.96
CA VAL A 185 4.86 -7.11 -23.22
C VAL A 185 5.72 -6.69 -24.42
N TYR A 186 6.23 -5.46 -24.41
CA TYR A 186 7.07 -4.91 -25.47
C TYR A 186 8.57 -4.98 -25.13
N GLY A 187 8.92 -5.39 -23.91
CA GLY A 187 10.31 -5.37 -23.44
C GLY A 187 10.83 -3.97 -23.11
N PHE A 188 9.95 -2.98 -23.02
CA PHE A 188 10.32 -1.61 -22.72
C PHE A 188 10.51 -1.41 -21.22
N GLY A 189 11.70 -0.94 -20.85
CA GLY A 189 12.10 -0.75 -19.46
C GLY A 189 13.50 -0.17 -19.36
N ARG A 190 14.07 -0.26 -18.16
CA ARG A 190 15.44 0.18 -17.88
C ARG A 190 16.02 -0.54 -16.68
N THR A 191 17.34 -0.61 -16.63
CA THR A 191 18.04 -1.05 -15.43
C THR A 191 17.83 -0.03 -14.32
N ILE A 192 17.67 -0.53 -13.10
CA ILE A 192 17.47 0.28 -11.90
C ILE A 192 18.56 0.00 -10.87
N THR A 193 18.81 0.98 -10.00
CA THR A 193 19.70 0.81 -8.86
C THR A 193 19.00 0.07 -7.72
N PHE A 194 19.77 -0.36 -6.72
CA PHE A 194 19.20 -0.95 -5.51
C PHE A 194 18.26 0.02 -4.77
N ASP A 195 18.65 1.28 -4.63
CA ASP A 195 17.85 2.28 -3.92
C ASP A 195 16.54 2.55 -4.63
N GLU A 196 16.56 2.60 -5.96
CA GLU A 196 15.34 2.73 -6.76
C GLU A 196 14.44 1.49 -6.65
N TRP A 197 15.01 0.28 -6.68
CA TRP A 197 14.24 -0.93 -6.41
C TRP A 197 13.63 -0.94 -5.00
N ALA A 198 14.35 -0.39 -4.03
CA ALA A 198 13.90 -0.28 -2.66
C ALA A 198 12.74 0.72 -2.51
N SER A 199 12.74 1.84 -3.24
CA SER A 199 11.64 2.81 -3.22
C SER A 199 10.32 2.25 -3.80
N PHE A 200 10.37 1.12 -4.52
CA PHE A 200 9.18 0.41 -4.99
C PHE A 200 8.64 -0.64 -3.99
N GLY A 201 9.20 -0.72 -2.77
CA GLY A 201 8.83 -1.71 -1.76
C GLY A 201 9.56 -3.04 -1.91
N ARG A 202 10.66 -3.09 -2.66
CA ARG A 202 11.48 -4.30 -2.92
C ARG A 202 10.65 -5.49 -3.44
N PRO A 203 9.92 -5.32 -4.56
CA PRO A 203 9.20 -6.43 -5.18
C PRO A 203 10.17 -7.52 -5.62
N THR A 204 9.81 -8.78 -5.41
CA THR A 204 10.64 -9.90 -5.83
C THR A 204 10.75 -9.90 -7.36
N PRO A 205 11.94 -9.70 -7.94
CA PRO A 205 12.08 -9.71 -9.38
C PRO A 205 11.84 -11.11 -9.92
N ARG A 206 11.07 -11.23 -11.00
CA ARG A 206 10.91 -12.50 -11.70
C ARG A 206 12.17 -12.80 -12.48
N GLU A 207 12.72 -13.99 -12.26
CA GLU A 207 13.83 -14.48 -13.07
C GLU A 207 13.36 -14.81 -14.48
N VAL A 208 14.09 -14.33 -15.48
CA VAL A 208 13.81 -14.55 -16.90
C VAL A 208 15.08 -15.00 -17.61
N VAL A 209 14.91 -15.70 -18.72
CA VAL A 209 16.02 -16.11 -19.60
C VAL A 209 16.27 -15.10 -20.73
N GLY A 210 15.32 -14.19 -20.95
CA GLY A 210 15.33 -13.16 -21.98
C GLY A 210 14.05 -12.33 -21.91
N ILE A 211 14.10 -11.13 -22.48
CA ILE A 211 12.98 -10.22 -22.71
C ILE A 211 12.94 -9.80 -24.18
N ARG A 212 11.82 -9.25 -24.63
CA ARG A 212 11.68 -8.76 -26.00
C ARG A 212 12.59 -7.56 -26.25
N GLY A 213 13.14 -7.44 -27.46
CA GLY A 213 13.91 -6.27 -27.88
C GLY A 213 15.38 -6.28 -27.46
N GLU A 214 15.87 -7.39 -26.91
CA GLU A 214 17.29 -7.58 -26.59
C GLU A 214 18.14 -7.68 -27.87
N ARG A 215 19.39 -7.20 -27.77
CA ARG A 215 20.35 -7.27 -28.87
C ARG A 215 21.71 -7.76 -28.38
N VAL A 216 22.30 -8.67 -29.13
CA VAL A 216 23.69 -9.12 -28.92
C VAL A 216 24.54 -8.63 -30.08
N TRP A 217 25.64 -7.95 -29.79
CA TRP A 217 26.46 -7.29 -30.81
C TRP A 217 27.95 -7.34 -30.47
N ARG A 218 28.80 -7.05 -31.46
CA ARG A 218 30.25 -6.90 -31.30
C ARG A 218 30.80 -5.88 -32.29
N TYR A 219 31.91 -5.24 -31.96
CA TYR A 219 32.65 -4.42 -32.92
C TYR A 219 33.34 -5.28 -33.98
N ALA A 220 33.44 -4.76 -35.21
CA ALA A 220 34.23 -5.39 -36.27
C ALA A 220 35.67 -5.69 -35.81
N GLY A 221 36.12 -6.94 -35.98
CA GLY A 221 37.44 -7.40 -35.56
C GLY A 221 37.62 -7.67 -34.06
N SER A 222 36.62 -7.40 -33.22
CA SER A 222 36.66 -7.69 -31.77
C SER A 222 36.09 -9.08 -31.44
N SER A 223 36.67 -9.73 -30.44
CA SER A 223 36.13 -10.95 -29.83
C SER A 223 35.19 -10.68 -28.65
N GLN A 224 35.15 -9.44 -28.13
CA GLN A 224 34.24 -9.06 -27.05
C GLN A 224 32.80 -8.97 -27.58
N ILE A 225 31.89 -9.66 -26.90
CA ILE A 225 30.45 -9.64 -27.18
C ILE A 225 29.78 -8.71 -26.15
N TYR A 226 28.85 -7.90 -26.63
CA TYR A 226 28.04 -6.98 -25.83
C TYR A 226 26.57 -7.35 -25.92
N PHE A 227 25.82 -6.94 -24.90
CA PHE A 227 24.39 -7.19 -24.75
C PHE A 227 23.67 -5.92 -24.37
N ASP A 228 22.64 -5.58 -25.14
CA ASP A 228 21.71 -4.51 -24.81
C ASP A 228 20.42 -5.13 -24.28
N SER A 229 20.07 -4.77 -23.06
CA SER A 229 18.84 -5.19 -22.42
C SER A 229 18.34 -4.14 -21.43
N SER A 230 17.03 -4.05 -21.28
CA SER A 230 16.39 -3.26 -20.22
C SER A 230 16.70 -3.77 -18.80
N ILE A 231 17.34 -4.93 -18.64
CA ILE A 231 17.74 -5.49 -17.33
C ILE A 231 19.21 -5.17 -17.01
N THR A 232 20.14 -5.34 -17.95
CA THR A 232 21.58 -5.09 -17.74
C THR A 232 22.07 -3.71 -18.18
N GLY A 233 21.27 -3.00 -18.98
CA GLY A 233 21.62 -1.75 -19.61
C GLY A 233 22.23 -1.94 -21.00
N PRO A 234 22.51 -0.84 -21.71
CA PRO A 234 23.18 -0.90 -23.00
C PRO A 234 24.67 -1.25 -22.85
N GLY A 235 25.20 -2.01 -23.79
CA GLY A 235 26.63 -2.31 -23.89
C GLY A 235 27.18 -3.17 -22.75
N TYR A 236 26.36 -4.06 -22.17
CA TYR A 236 26.83 -4.96 -21.12
C TYR A 236 27.82 -5.99 -21.71
N PRO A 237 29.08 -6.03 -21.26
CA PRO A 237 30.06 -6.99 -21.78
C PRO A 237 29.74 -8.40 -21.29
N LEU A 238 29.45 -9.31 -22.22
CA LEU A 238 29.18 -10.71 -21.89
C LEU A 238 30.48 -11.50 -21.70
N THR A 239 30.48 -12.34 -20.67
CA THR A 239 31.43 -13.46 -20.57
C THR A 239 30.96 -14.63 -21.46
N LEU A 240 31.87 -15.54 -21.80
CA LEU A 240 31.54 -16.76 -22.55
C LEU A 240 30.46 -17.60 -21.85
N ALA A 241 30.49 -17.65 -20.50
CA ALA A 241 29.49 -18.36 -19.71
C ALA A 241 28.11 -17.72 -19.84
N GLN A 242 28.00 -16.39 -19.68
CA GLN A 242 26.73 -15.67 -19.83
C GLN A 242 26.18 -15.76 -21.26
N TRP A 243 27.02 -15.61 -22.27
CA TRP A 243 26.61 -15.79 -23.68
C TRP A 243 26.14 -17.22 -23.96
N THR A 244 26.74 -18.22 -23.31
CA THR A 244 26.28 -19.61 -23.40
C THR A 244 24.91 -19.79 -22.72
N THR A 245 24.67 -19.17 -21.57
CA THR A 245 23.36 -19.18 -20.91
C THR A 245 22.26 -18.53 -21.75
N LEU A 246 22.60 -17.52 -22.55
CA LEU A 246 21.70 -16.90 -23.53
C LEU A 246 21.43 -17.77 -24.78
N GLY A 247 22.02 -18.96 -24.88
CA GLY A 247 21.86 -19.84 -26.04
C GLY A 247 22.76 -19.49 -27.22
N ARG A 248 23.82 -18.72 -26.99
CA ARG A 248 24.81 -18.30 -28.00
C ARG A 248 24.21 -17.62 -29.24
N PRO A 249 23.36 -16.60 -29.09
CA PRO A 249 22.85 -15.84 -30.22
C PRO A 249 24.02 -15.24 -31.02
N ALA A 250 23.92 -15.29 -32.35
CA ALA A 250 24.93 -14.73 -33.23
C ALA A 250 25.00 -13.20 -33.02
N PRO A 251 26.18 -12.63 -32.70
CA PRO A 251 26.29 -11.20 -32.48
C PRO A 251 26.20 -10.43 -33.80
N GLU A 252 25.41 -9.36 -33.81
CA GLU A 252 25.44 -8.35 -34.87
C GLU A 252 26.82 -7.66 -34.89
N VAL A 253 27.37 -7.42 -36.09
CA VAL A 253 28.62 -6.67 -36.23
C VAL A 253 28.29 -5.20 -36.45
N VAL A 254 28.77 -4.36 -35.54
CA VAL A 254 28.66 -2.89 -35.59
C VAL A 254 30.02 -2.22 -35.77
#